data_AF-A0A2V5NLW5-F1
#
_entry.id   AF-A0A2V5NLW5-F1
#
_cell.length_a   1.000
_cell.length_b   1.000
_cell.length_c   1.000
_cell.angle_alpha   90.00
_cell.angle_beta   90.00
_cell.angle_gamma   90.00
#
_symmetry.space_group_name_H-M   'P 1'
#
loop_
_entity.id
_entity.type
_entity.pdbx_description
1 polymer ?
#
loop_
_entity_poly.entity_id
_entity_poly.type
_entity_poly.pdbx_seq_one_letter_code
_entity_poly.pdbx_strand_id
1 'polypeptide(L)'
;MAAFPSRDHDAFMTHWAKLRREPSNIIRTIVCDGQLAGNIGSWITEGQRLIGYWIGREFWGRGVATAALAAFVAEVKERPLHAFV
;
A
#
# COMPACT_ATOMS: atom_id res chain seq x y z
N MET A 1 0.76 3.16 14.60
CA MET A 1 1.50 2.73 13.39
C MET A 1 1.39 1.23 13.37
N ALA A 2 0.89 0.63 12.29
CA ALA A 2 0.68 -0.81 12.23
C ALA A 2 2.02 -1.54 12.46
N ALA A 3 2.03 -2.52 13.37
CA ALA A 3 3.23 -3.24 13.78
C ALA A 3 3.62 -4.29 12.73
N PHE A 4 4.15 -3.84 11.58
CA PHE A 4 4.72 -4.72 10.55
C PHE A 4 6.23 -4.83 10.74
N PRO A 5 6.76 -5.95 11.27
CA PRO A 5 8.19 -6.15 11.35
C PRO A 5 8.80 -6.19 9.94
N SER A 6 10.02 -5.67 9.81
CA SER A 6 10.77 -5.83 8.57
C SER A 6 10.99 -7.32 8.30
N ARG A 7 10.78 -7.73 7.05
CA ARG A 7 11.19 -9.05 6.57
C ARG A 7 12.64 -8.99 6.12
N ASP A 8 13.30 -10.14 6.06
CA ASP A 8 14.52 -10.25 5.27
C ASP A 8 14.24 -9.98 3.78
N HIS A 9 15.29 -9.69 3.02
CA HIS A 9 15.16 -9.27 1.63
C HIS A 9 14.49 -10.34 0.76
N ASP A 10 14.84 -11.62 0.92
CA ASP A 10 14.35 -12.69 0.04
C ASP A 10 12.88 -13.03 0.35
N ALA A 11 12.50 -13.04 1.63
CA ALA A 11 11.12 -13.17 2.06
C ALA A 11 10.28 -11.98 1.60
N PHE A 12 10.83 -10.77 1.64
CA PHE A 12 10.18 -9.58 1.10
C PHE A 12 9.95 -9.72 -0.40
N MET A 13 10.99 -10.08 -1.17
CA MET A 13 10.88 -10.22 -2.63
C MET A 13 9.92 -11.34 -3.03
N THR A 14 9.94 -12.46 -2.34
CA THR A 14 9.01 -13.58 -2.54
C THR A 14 7.57 -13.16 -2.28
N HIS A 15 7.33 -12.46 -1.17
CA HIS A 15 6.01 -11.91 -0.84
C HIS A 15 5.53 -10.91 -1.89
N TRP A 16 6.38 -10.00 -2.33
CA TRP A 16 6.05 -9.01 -3.37
C TRP A 16 5.76 -9.65 -4.73
N ALA A 17 6.50 -10.68 -5.11
CA ALA A 17 6.24 -11.43 -6.34
C ALA A 17 4.85 -12.08 -6.30
N LYS A 18 4.45 -12.63 -5.15
CA LYS A 18 3.09 -13.18 -4.96
C LYS A 18 2.03 -12.09 -5.08
N LEU A 19 2.21 -10.97 -4.37
CA LEU A 19 1.23 -9.87 -4.38
C LEU A 19 0.98 -9.31 -5.78
N ARG A 20 2.04 -9.17 -6.60
CA ARG A 20 1.95 -8.65 -7.98
C ARG A 20 1.31 -9.63 -8.98
N ARG A 21 1.35 -10.94 -8.70
CA ARG A 21 0.77 -11.97 -9.58
C ARG A 21 -0.73 -12.12 -9.39
N GLU A 22 -1.26 -11.72 -8.25
CA GLU A 22 -2.67 -11.81 -7.93
C GLU A 22 -3.44 -10.68 -8.64
N PRO A 23 -4.27 -10.97 -9.66
CA PRO A 23 -4.93 -9.93 -10.46
C PRO A 23 -5.96 -9.12 -9.68
N SER A 24 -6.49 -9.67 -8.58
CA SER A 24 -7.44 -8.96 -7.71
C SER A 24 -6.77 -7.91 -6.80
N ASN A 25 -5.43 -7.92 -6.70
CA ASN A 25 -4.68 -6.92 -5.96
C ASN A 25 -4.43 -5.68 -6.81
N ILE A 26 -4.61 -4.51 -6.20
CA ILE A 26 -4.29 -3.23 -6.81
C ILE A 26 -3.14 -2.64 -6.01
N ILE A 27 -2.00 -2.40 -6.66
CA ILE A 27 -0.80 -1.89 -6.00
C ILE A 27 -0.24 -0.73 -6.80
N ARG A 28 0.11 0.36 -6.11
CA ARG A 28 0.70 1.56 -6.70
C ARG A 28 1.95 1.96 -5.95
N THR A 29 2.93 2.41 -6.73
CA THR A 29 4.12 3.10 -6.23
C THR A 29 3.76 4.54 -5.96
N ILE A 30 4.14 5.05 -4.78
CA ILE A 30 3.98 6.46 -4.44
C ILE A 30 5.29 7.17 -4.76
N VAL A 31 5.21 8.19 -5.63
CA VAL A 31 6.35 9.03 -5.99
C VAL A 31 6.07 10.46 -5.51
N CYS A 32 7.02 11.05 -4.80
CA CYS A 32 6.96 12.44 -4.34
C CYS A 32 8.25 13.14 -4.80
N ASP A 33 8.11 14.23 -5.54
CA ASP A 33 9.22 15.00 -6.11
C ASP A 33 10.24 14.14 -6.90
N GLY A 34 9.73 13.16 -7.67
CA GLY A 34 10.55 12.24 -8.45
C GLY A 34 11.24 11.13 -7.63
N GLN A 35 11.03 11.08 -6.32
CA GLN A 35 11.61 10.07 -5.43
C GLN A 35 10.57 9.03 -5.00
N LEU A 36 11.01 7.79 -4.81
CA LEU A 36 10.19 6.72 -4.27
C LEU A 36 9.83 7.03 -2.81
N ALA A 37 8.59 7.43 -2.57
CA ALA A 37 8.10 7.80 -1.25
C ALA A 37 7.47 6.63 -0.49
N GLY A 38 7.03 5.59 -1.21
CA GLY A 38 6.40 4.42 -0.61
C GLY A 38 5.52 3.64 -1.56
N ASN A 39 4.57 2.90 -0.99
CA ASN A 39 3.58 2.14 -1.75
C ASN A 39 2.22 2.16 -1.05
N ILE A 40 1.17 2.01 -1.85
CA ILE A 40 -0.20 1.82 -1.40
C ILE A 40 -0.79 0.64 -2.16
N GLY A 41 -1.61 -0.16 -1.48
CA GLY A 41 -2.24 -1.29 -2.11
C GLY A 41 -3.53 -1.70 -1.46
N SER A 42 -4.31 -2.49 -2.20
CA SER A 42 -5.55 -3.09 -1.77
C SER A 42 -5.66 -4.53 -2.24
N TRP A 43 -6.18 -5.39 -1.38
CA TRP A 43 -6.25 -6.83 -1.58
C TRP A 43 -7.52 -7.38 -0.90
N ILE A 44 -8.00 -8.56 -1.33
CA ILE A 44 -9.08 -9.26 -0.63
C ILE A 44 -8.48 -10.18 0.42
N THR A 45 -9.05 -10.16 1.61
CA THR A 45 -8.82 -11.18 2.63
C THR A 45 -10.14 -11.43 3.35
N GLU A 46 -10.51 -12.70 3.51
CA GLU A 46 -11.76 -13.10 4.19
C GLU A 46 -13.01 -12.38 3.65
N GLY A 47 -13.07 -12.17 2.33
CA GLY A 47 -14.19 -11.49 1.66
C GLY A 47 -14.23 -9.98 1.84
N GLN A 48 -13.27 -9.39 2.57
CA GLN A 48 -13.16 -7.94 2.75
C GLN A 48 -12.06 -7.35 1.87
N ARG A 49 -12.36 -6.20 1.27
CA ARG A 49 -11.38 -5.39 0.55
C ARG A 49 -10.58 -4.55 1.53
N LEU A 50 -9.35 -4.96 1.79
CA LEU A 50 -8.43 -4.25 2.67
C LEU A 50 -7.65 -3.20 1.90
N ILE A 51 -7.24 -2.13 2.58
CA ILE A 51 -6.32 -1.11 2.07
C ILE A 51 -5.20 -0.84 3.07
N GLY A 52 -3.99 -0.68 2.57
CA GLY A 52 -2.82 -0.34 3.37
C GLY A 52 -1.80 0.46 2.59
N TYR A 53 -0.98 1.22 3.30
CA TYR A 53 0.13 1.97 2.72
C TYR A 53 1.34 1.95 3.63
N TRP A 54 2.50 2.19 3.04
CA TRP A 54 3.75 2.43 3.73
C TRP A 54 4.43 3.65 3.11
N ILE A 55 4.92 4.57 3.97
CA ILE A 55 5.63 5.78 3.57
C ILE A 55 7.00 5.81 4.24
N GLY A 56 8.04 6.13 3.47
CA GLY A 56 9.39 6.35 3.98
C GLY A 56 9.42 7.47 5.03
N ARG A 57 10.24 7.29 6.07
CA ARG A 57 10.27 8.22 7.23
C ARG A 57 10.64 9.64 6.84
N GLU A 58 11.50 9.79 5.84
CA GLU A 58 11.94 11.05 5.26
C GLU A 58 10.80 11.82 4.55
N PHE A 59 9.67 11.17 4.27
CA PHE A 59 8.48 11.77 3.68
C PHE A 59 7.37 12.07 4.71
N TRP A 60 7.59 11.77 5.99
CA TRP A 60 6.58 12.00 7.04
C TRP A 60 6.36 13.49 7.28
N GLY A 61 5.14 13.85 7.73
CA GLY A 61 4.76 15.25 7.97
C GLY A 61 4.48 16.08 6.71
N ARG A 62 4.62 15.50 5.52
CA ARG A 62 4.47 16.20 4.23
C ARG A 62 3.12 15.98 3.51
N GLY A 63 2.18 15.28 4.15
CA GLY A 63 0.86 14.97 3.55
C GLY A 63 0.86 13.89 2.45
N VAL A 64 1.99 13.23 2.19
CA VAL A 64 2.15 12.23 1.11
C VAL A 64 1.16 11.07 1.25
N ALA A 65 0.96 10.53 2.45
CA ALA A 65 0.01 9.45 2.69
C ALA A 65 -1.42 9.84 2.30
N THR A 66 -1.85 11.04 2.69
CA THR A 66 -3.21 11.56 2.42
C THR A 66 -3.44 11.75 0.93
N ALA A 67 -2.48 12.35 0.23
CA ALA A 67 -2.56 12.54 -1.22
C ALA A 67 -2.61 11.20 -1.97
N ALA A 68 -1.75 10.25 -1.59
CA ALA A 68 -1.73 8.92 -2.16
C ALA A 68 -3.06 8.17 -1.92
N LEU A 69 -3.59 8.23 -0.70
CA LEU A 69 -4.86 7.59 -0.36
C LEU A 69 -6.03 8.19 -1.15
N ALA A 70 -6.11 9.52 -1.26
CA ALA A 70 -7.16 10.19 -2.04
C ALA A 70 -7.15 9.76 -3.51
N ALA A 71 -5.96 9.76 -4.14
CA ALA A 71 -5.78 9.30 -5.51
C ALA A 71 -6.16 7.82 -5.67
N PHE A 72 -5.71 6.97 -4.75
CA PHE A 72 -5.95 5.54 -4.80
C PHE A 72 -7.42 5.18 -4.60
N VAL A 73 -8.13 5.83 -3.67
CA VAL A 73 -9.58 5.62 -3.46
C VAL A 73 -10.39 6.13 -4.66
N ALA A 74 -9.91 7.14 -5.39
CA ALA A 74 -10.54 7.54 -6.64
C ALA A 74 -10.37 6.46 -7.74
N GLU A 75 -9.26 5.71 -7.73
CA GLU A 75 -8.99 4.62 -8.67
C GLU A 75 -9.79 3.34 -8.32
N VAL A 76 -9.66 2.85 -7.09
CA VAL A 76 -10.36 1.64 -6.64
C VAL A 76 -11.82 1.98 -6.40
N LYS A 77 -12.75 1.34 -7.12
CA LYS A 77 -14.19 1.63 -7.02
C LYS A 77 -14.95 0.72 -6.05
N GLU A 78 -14.42 -0.46 -5.74
CA GLU A 78 -15.06 -1.42 -4.84
C GLU A 78 -15.18 -0.86 -3.42
N ARG A 79 -16.34 -1.04 -2.80
CA ARG A 79 -16.66 -0.53 -1.47
C ARG A 79 -17.41 -1.58 -0.65
N PRO A 80 -17.28 -1.55 0.69
CA PRO A 80 -16.40 -0.68 1.49
C PRO A 80 -14.91 -1.05 1.38
N LEU A 81 -14.03 -0.12 1.77
CA LEU A 81 -12.61 -0.39 1.99
C LEU A 81 -12.35 -0.42 3.50
N HIS A 82 -11.58 -1.40 3.96
CA HIS A 82 -11.26 -1.59 5.38
C HIS A 82 -9.78 -1.38 5.64
N ALA A 83 -9.45 -0.75 6.77
CA ALA A 83 -8.10 -0.61 7.27
C ALA A 83 -8.10 -0.86 8.78
N PHE A 84 -7.04 -1.51 9.27
CA PHE A 84 -6.85 -1.82 10.68
C PHE A 84 -5.48 -1.30 11.12
N VAL A 85 -5.39 -0.84 12.37
CA VAL A 85 -4.17 -0.25 12.96
C VAL A 85 -3.61 -1.11 14.06
#